data_AF-A0A1X4IUE4-F1
#
_entry.id   AF-A0A1X4IUE4-F1
#
_cell.length_a   1.000
_cell.length_b   1.000
_cell.length_c   1.000
_cell.angle_alpha   90.00
_cell.angle_beta   90.00
_cell.angle_gamma   90.00
#
_symmetry.space_group_name_H-M   'P 1'
#
loop_
_entity.id
_entity.type
_entity.pdbx_description
1 polymer ?
#
loop_
_entity_poly.entity_id
_entity_poly.type
_entity_poly.pdbx_seq_one_letter_code
_entity_poly.pdbx_strand_id
1 'polypeptide(L)'
;MRNSAIWDFVKAHENFKDPEWVGEPIDPVPPKPSPDGPDAPLPNPVDPPEIPPNDIEPPVKLEVKLADGKVRHIRFISTTSYWSADGKPISAREFMDRLFGDLSGMIADEDALRKIWSDPDTRHHFLTQLADRGYDRDLPDETRSLVDAPDSDLFDVLSYVLFTTSPKTRQARVLSVKEEDLSATGDEMKQLLFAILRAYEVGGESELELRKLTQTLSSRYGGVGEGKAVLGALPAIKNAFRRMLAGLNRR
;
A
#
# COMPACT_ATOMS: atom_id res chain seq x y z
N MET A 1 18.66 28.94 -35.23
CA MET A 1 17.75 29.10 -34.08
C MET A 1 16.47 28.35 -34.40
N ARG A 2 16.15 27.27 -33.70
CA ARG A 2 14.89 26.53 -33.88
C ARG A 2 13.94 26.93 -32.74
N ASN A 3 12.79 27.50 -33.09
CA ASN A 3 11.71 27.77 -32.13
C ASN A 3 11.20 26.44 -31.59
N SER A 4 11.31 26.23 -30.27
CA SER A 4 10.63 25.14 -29.59
C SER A 4 9.28 25.67 -29.10
N ALA A 5 8.19 25.08 -29.58
CA ALA A 5 6.86 25.35 -29.07
C ALA A 5 6.70 24.63 -27.74
N ILE A 6 6.54 25.39 -26.66
CA ILE A 6 6.16 24.87 -25.34
C ILE A 6 4.64 24.78 -25.35
N TRP A 7 4.11 23.57 -25.29
CA TRP A 7 2.68 23.33 -25.17
C TRP A 7 2.32 23.26 -23.69
N ASP A 8 1.44 24.15 -23.25
CA ASP A 8 0.87 24.17 -21.91
C ASP A 8 -0.24 23.10 -21.82
N PHE A 9 0.00 22.02 -21.07
CA PHE A 9 -0.93 20.90 -20.90
C PHE A 9 -1.87 21.06 -19.71
N VAL A 10 -1.95 22.26 -19.11
CA VAL A 10 -2.96 22.53 -18.09
C VAL A 10 -4.34 22.54 -18.76
N LYS A 11 -5.19 21.57 -18.39
CA LYS A 11 -6.58 21.29 -18.86
C LYS A 11 -6.76 20.30 -20.03
N ALA A 12 -5.76 19.47 -20.39
CA ALA A 12 -5.99 18.42 -21.40
C ALA A 12 -7.18 17.47 -21.08
N HIS A 13 -7.50 17.28 -19.79
CA HIS A 13 -8.64 16.49 -19.34
C HIS A 13 -10.03 17.11 -19.63
N GLU A 14 -10.11 18.41 -19.94
CA GLU A 14 -11.37 19.06 -20.32
C GLU A 14 -11.81 18.64 -21.74
N ASN A 15 -10.88 18.24 -22.61
CA ASN A 15 -11.17 17.75 -23.97
C ASN A 15 -11.87 16.38 -23.98
N PHE A 16 -11.75 15.59 -22.90
CA PHE A 16 -12.47 14.32 -22.75
C PHE A 16 -13.94 14.50 -22.33
N LYS A 17 -14.36 15.73 -22.02
CA LYS A 17 -15.76 16.08 -21.71
C LYS A 17 -16.50 16.64 -22.92
N ASP A 18 -15.85 16.73 -24.08
CA ASP A 18 -16.46 17.24 -25.31
C ASP A 18 -17.43 16.19 -25.90
N PRO A 19 -18.74 16.47 -25.99
CA PRO A 19 -19.71 15.57 -26.62
C PRO A 19 -19.40 15.28 -28.09
N GLU A 20 -18.71 16.19 -28.81
CA GLU A 20 -18.30 15.96 -30.20
C GLU A 20 -17.14 14.96 -30.32
N TRP A 21 -16.41 14.71 -29.23
CA TRP A 21 -15.32 13.72 -29.18
C TRP A 21 -15.84 12.29 -28.99
N VAL A 22 -17.10 12.13 -28.56
CA VAL A 22 -17.80 10.84 -28.55
C VAL A 22 -18.40 10.62 -29.93
N GLY A 23 -17.54 10.47 -30.95
CA GLY A 23 -17.97 10.13 -32.30
C GLY A 23 -18.85 8.88 -32.31
N GLU A 24 -19.77 8.77 -33.27
CA GLU A 24 -20.61 7.59 -33.40
C GLU A 24 -19.76 6.31 -33.52
N PRO A 25 -20.15 5.20 -32.88
CA PRO A 25 -19.46 3.93 -33.01
C PRO A 25 -19.32 3.58 -34.49
N ILE A 26 -18.09 3.57 -35.00
CA ILE A 26 -17.79 3.07 -36.33
C ILE A 26 -18.03 1.57 -36.34
N ASP A 27 -18.95 1.11 -37.19
CA ASP A 27 -19.17 -0.31 -37.40
C ASP A 27 -17.84 -1.00 -37.78
N PRO A 28 -17.52 -2.16 -37.18
CA PRO A 28 -16.30 -2.87 -37.50
C PRO A 28 -16.31 -3.24 -38.98
N VAL A 29 -15.32 -2.72 -39.71
CA VAL A 29 -15.13 -3.09 -41.11
C VAL A 29 -14.88 -4.60 -41.16
N PRO A 30 -15.67 -5.38 -41.92
CA PRO A 30 -15.41 -6.80 -42.05
C PRO A 30 -13.98 -6.98 -42.58
N PRO A 31 -13.19 -7.89 -41.99
CA PRO A 31 -11.80 -8.07 -42.37
C PRO A 31 -11.74 -8.39 -43.86
N LYS A 32 -10.98 -7.59 -44.62
CA LYS A 32 -10.65 -7.94 -46.00
C LYS A 32 -9.86 -9.26 -45.96
N PRO A 33 -10.14 -10.21 -46.86
CA PRO A 33 -9.35 -11.43 -46.94
C PRO A 33 -7.90 -11.04 -47.25
N SER A 34 -6.97 -11.42 -46.37
CA SER A 34 -5.54 -11.27 -46.61
C SER A 34 -5.15 -12.07 -47.87
N PRO A 35 -4.27 -11.54 -48.74
CA PRO A 35 -3.77 -12.27 -49.90
C PRO A 35 -2.93 -13.50 -49.54
N ASP A 36 -2.40 -13.52 -48.31
CA ASP A 36 -1.54 -14.58 -47.81
C ASP A 36 -2.34 -15.53 -46.91
N GLY A 37 -2.31 -16.82 -47.26
CA GLY A 37 -3.07 -17.88 -46.60
C GLY A 37 -2.74 -18.09 -45.12
N PRO A 38 -3.36 -19.10 -44.47
CA PRO A 38 -3.37 -19.28 -43.01
C PRO A 38 -2.00 -19.60 -42.35
N ASP A 39 -0.90 -19.63 -43.11
CA ASP A 39 0.46 -19.97 -42.64
C ASP A 39 1.47 -18.81 -42.73
N ALA A 40 1.02 -17.56 -42.85
CA ALA A 40 1.92 -16.41 -42.75
C ALA A 40 2.50 -16.29 -41.31
N PRO A 41 3.83 -16.12 -41.13
CA PRO A 41 4.41 -15.89 -39.81
C PRO A 41 3.80 -14.64 -39.18
N LEU A 42 3.28 -14.76 -37.96
CA LEU A 42 2.82 -13.60 -37.19
C LEU A 42 3.97 -12.60 -37.08
N PRO A 43 3.74 -11.29 -37.30
CA PRO A 43 4.75 -10.28 -37.00
C PRO A 43 5.10 -10.37 -35.51
N ASN A 44 6.40 -10.40 -35.20
CA ASN A 44 6.87 -10.41 -33.82
C ASN A 44 6.22 -9.25 -33.04
N PRO A 45 5.79 -9.47 -31.78
CA PRO A 45 5.28 -8.38 -30.96
C PRO A 45 6.35 -7.29 -30.89
N VAL A 46 5.99 -6.10 -31.34
CA VAL A 46 6.82 -4.91 -31.17
C VAL A 46 6.84 -4.62 -29.67
N ASP A 47 8.02 -4.73 -29.05
CA ASP A 47 8.19 -4.35 -27.66
C ASP A 47 7.68 -2.92 -27.47
N PRO A 48 6.95 -2.62 -26.36
CA PRO A 48 6.56 -1.26 -26.04
C PRO A 48 7.80 -0.36 -26.08
N PRO A 49 7.71 0.87 -26.64
CA PRO A 49 8.86 1.74 -26.74
C PRO A 49 9.50 1.95 -25.36
N GLU A 50 10.79 1.62 -25.23
CA GLU A 50 11.58 1.96 -24.05
C GLU A 50 11.64 3.48 -23.93
N ILE A 51 10.98 4.03 -22.90
CA ILE A 51 11.11 5.44 -22.54
C ILE A 51 12.54 5.62 -22.01
N PRO A 52 13.39 6.44 -22.65
CA PRO A 52 14.75 6.65 -22.16
C PRO A 52 14.71 7.22 -20.73
N PRO A 53 15.61 6.80 -19.82
CA PRO A 53 15.58 7.20 -18.41
C PRO A 53 15.61 8.72 -18.16
N ASN A 54 16.02 9.50 -19.16
CA ASN A 54 16.17 10.95 -19.09
C ASN A 54 14.86 11.72 -19.30
N ASP A 55 13.78 11.05 -19.71
CA ASP A 55 12.47 11.70 -19.97
C ASP A 55 11.49 11.55 -18.77
N ILE A 56 11.92 10.90 -17.68
CA ILE A 56 11.15 10.87 -16.42
C ILE A 56 11.49 12.14 -15.63
N GLU A 57 10.57 13.10 -15.60
CA GLU A 57 10.73 14.28 -14.75
C GLU A 57 10.96 13.88 -13.29
N PRO A 58 11.92 14.51 -12.59
CA PRO A 58 12.21 14.17 -11.21
C PRO A 58 10.99 14.46 -10.33
N PRO A 59 10.72 13.62 -9.31
CA PRO A 59 9.59 13.81 -8.42
C PRO A 59 9.70 15.15 -7.68
N VAL A 60 8.59 15.90 -7.66
CA VAL A 60 8.52 17.22 -7.00
C VAL A 60 7.94 17.05 -5.60
N LYS A 61 8.59 17.65 -4.59
CA LYS A 61 8.03 17.71 -3.24
C LYS A 61 7.00 18.83 -3.16
N LEU A 62 5.76 18.50 -2.79
CA LEU A 62 4.68 19.46 -2.59
C LEU A 62 4.31 19.56 -1.10
N GLU A 63 3.90 20.75 -0.70
CA GLU A 63 3.28 20.98 0.60
C GLU A 63 1.74 20.99 0.44
N VAL A 64 1.08 20.16 1.24
CA VAL A 64 -0.38 20.07 1.29
C VAL A 64 -0.85 20.42 2.69
N LYS A 65 -1.62 21.50 2.82
CA LYS A 65 -2.26 21.88 4.08
C LYS A 65 -3.63 21.22 4.16
N LEU A 66 -3.80 20.31 5.12
CA LEU A 66 -5.04 19.56 5.33
C LEU A 66 -6.02 20.33 6.24
N ALA A 67 -7.22 19.78 6.43
CA ALA A 67 -8.29 20.38 7.23
C ALA A 67 -7.91 20.64 8.70
N ASP A 68 -6.93 19.91 9.26
CA ASP A 68 -6.35 20.18 10.59
C ASP A 68 -5.47 21.44 10.64
N GLY A 69 -5.27 22.10 9.50
CA GLY A 69 -4.43 23.28 9.35
C GLY A 69 -2.93 22.97 9.33
N LYS A 70 -2.54 21.69 9.41
CA LYS A 70 -1.14 21.26 9.39
C LYS A 70 -0.70 20.88 7.98
N VAL A 71 0.60 21.00 7.72
CA VAL A 71 1.20 20.69 6.42
C VAL A 71 1.66 19.23 6.40
N ARG A 72 1.39 18.53 5.29
CA ARG A 72 2.02 17.28 4.89
C ARG A 72 2.92 17.54 3.69
N HIS A 73 4.09 16.93 3.72
CA HIS A 73 5.00 16.93 2.59
C HIS A 73 4.72 15.66 1.79
N ILE A 74 4.38 15.85 0.52
CA ILE A 74 4.10 14.73 -0.38
C ILE A 74 5.07 14.76 -1.55
N ARG A 75 5.35 13.58 -2.09
CA ARG A 75 6.06 13.39 -3.34
C ARG A 75 5.04 13.31 -4.47
N PHE A 76 5.06 14.31 -5.35
CA PHE A 76 4.26 14.28 -6.57
C PHE A 76 5.07 13.63 -7.70
N ILE A 77 4.50 12.58 -8.26
CA ILE A 77 5.01 11.88 -9.44
C ILE A 77 3.93 12.05 -10.51
N SER A 78 4.25 12.71 -11.62
CA SER A 78 3.29 13.04 -12.68
C SER A 78 2.67 11.82 -13.36
N THR A 79 3.32 10.66 -13.28
CA THR A 79 2.84 9.39 -13.83
C THR A 79 1.88 8.63 -12.93
N THR A 80 1.75 8.98 -11.65
CA THR A 80 0.82 8.31 -10.74
C THR A 80 -0.57 8.94 -10.85
N SER A 81 -1.56 8.14 -11.24
CA SER A 81 -2.97 8.53 -11.27
C SER A 81 -3.67 8.01 -10.02
N TYR A 82 -4.31 8.90 -9.27
CA TYR A 82 -5.15 8.53 -8.14
C TYR A 82 -6.60 8.48 -8.57
N TRP A 83 -7.40 7.61 -7.96
CA TRP A 83 -8.79 7.43 -8.30
C TRP A 83 -9.70 7.63 -7.09
N SER A 84 -10.88 8.20 -7.31
CA SER A 84 -11.94 8.24 -6.32
C SER A 84 -12.75 6.94 -6.31
N ALA A 85 -13.53 6.72 -5.25
CA ALA A 85 -14.40 5.54 -5.15
C ALA A 85 -15.45 5.40 -6.27
N ASP A 86 -15.79 6.49 -6.98
CA ASP A 86 -16.64 6.46 -8.18
C ASP A 86 -15.84 6.26 -9.48
N GLY A 87 -14.55 5.94 -9.38
CA GLY A 87 -13.69 5.61 -10.52
C GLY A 87 -13.27 6.83 -11.34
N LYS A 88 -13.25 8.04 -10.76
CA LYS A 88 -12.77 9.25 -11.44
C LYS A 88 -11.31 9.54 -11.05
N PRO A 89 -10.47 10.02 -11.99
CA PRO A 89 -9.14 10.45 -11.64
C PRO A 89 -9.21 11.69 -10.75
N ILE A 90 -8.43 11.70 -9.66
CA ILE A 90 -8.29 12.81 -8.72
C ILE A 90 -6.82 13.18 -8.56
N SER A 91 -6.57 14.41 -8.12
CA SER A 91 -5.21 14.86 -7.81
C SER A 91 -4.68 14.24 -6.52
N ALA A 92 -3.35 14.21 -6.36
CA ALA A 92 -2.69 13.80 -5.12
C ALA A 92 -3.16 14.60 -3.89
N ARG A 93 -3.47 15.90 -4.06
CA ARG A 93 -4.02 16.74 -2.99
C ARG A 93 -5.42 16.31 -2.61
N GLU A 94 -6.32 16.13 -3.58
CA GLU A 94 -7.69 15.67 -3.32
C GLU A 94 -7.73 14.29 -2.69
N PHE A 95 -6.85 13.38 -3.12
CA PHE A 95 -6.67 12.09 -2.48
C PHE A 95 -6.30 12.24 -0.99
N MET A 96 -5.31 13.08 -0.67
CA MET A 96 -4.89 13.33 0.72
C MET A 96 -5.98 13.99 1.56
N ASP A 97 -6.69 14.97 1.02
CA ASP A 97 -7.80 15.66 1.71
C ASP A 97 -8.92 14.67 2.04
N ARG A 98 -9.30 13.82 1.08
CA ARG A 98 -10.34 12.80 1.27
C ARG A 98 -9.90 11.74 2.27
N LEU A 99 -8.68 11.18 2.11
CA LEU A 99 -8.12 10.19 3.01
C LEU A 99 -8.07 10.72 4.45
N PHE A 100 -7.60 11.95 4.64
CA PHE A 100 -7.59 12.60 5.94
C PHE A 100 -9.01 12.76 6.50
N GLY A 101 -9.96 13.26 5.69
CA GLY A 101 -11.35 13.44 6.08
C GLY A 101 -11.98 12.13 6.58
N ASP A 102 -11.90 11.07 5.78
CA ASP A 102 -12.45 9.75 6.12
C ASP A 102 -11.78 9.17 7.37
N LEU A 103 -10.45 9.21 7.46
CA LEU A 103 -9.71 8.69 8.60
C LEU A 103 -10.00 9.46 9.90
N SER A 104 -10.09 10.80 9.83
CA SER A 104 -10.34 11.65 11.00
C SER A 104 -11.72 11.41 11.62
N GLY A 105 -12.70 10.98 10.82
CA GLY A 105 -14.01 10.55 11.31
C GLY A 105 -14.01 9.17 11.98
N MET A 106 -12.97 8.36 11.79
CA MET A 106 -12.87 7.00 12.32
C MET A 106 -11.89 6.87 13.49
N ILE A 107 -10.88 7.73 13.54
CA ILE A 107 -9.76 7.64 14.47
C ILE A 107 -9.59 8.98 15.17
N ALA A 108 -9.82 8.98 16.49
CA ALA A 108 -9.72 10.20 17.31
C ALA A 108 -8.27 10.67 17.50
N ASP A 109 -7.35 9.74 17.77
CA ASP A 109 -5.96 10.03 18.08
C ASP A 109 -5.03 8.86 17.70
N GLU A 110 -3.73 9.07 17.85
CA GLU A 110 -2.72 8.08 17.49
C GLU A 110 -2.81 6.81 18.36
N ASP A 111 -3.23 6.92 19.62
CA ASP A 111 -3.35 5.78 20.52
C ASP A 111 -4.56 4.90 20.16
N ALA A 112 -5.65 5.50 19.69
CA ALA A 112 -6.78 4.78 19.10
C ALA A 112 -6.33 4.00 17.85
N LEU A 113 -5.58 4.63 16.95
CA LEU A 113 -4.99 3.94 15.79
C LEU A 113 -4.07 2.80 16.24
N ARG A 114 -3.19 3.03 17.23
CA ARG A 114 -2.28 2.02 17.77
C ARG A 114 -3.03 0.83 18.34
N LYS A 115 -4.12 1.06 19.06
CA LYS A 115 -4.98 0.01 19.63
C LYS A 115 -5.63 -0.83 18.54
N ILE A 116 -6.17 -0.20 17.50
CA ILE A 116 -6.75 -0.88 16.34
C ILE A 116 -5.67 -1.70 15.61
N TRP A 117 -4.47 -1.14 15.43
CA TRP A 117 -3.42 -1.76 14.62
C TRP A 117 -2.69 -2.92 15.31
N SER A 118 -2.61 -2.87 16.64
CA SER A 118 -1.84 -3.85 17.44
C SER A 118 -2.54 -5.21 17.53
N ASP A 119 -3.86 -5.27 17.38
CA ASP A 119 -4.58 -6.54 17.30
C ASP A 119 -4.88 -6.89 15.82
N PRO A 120 -4.51 -8.11 15.36
CA PRO A 120 -4.70 -8.51 13.96
C PRO A 120 -6.15 -8.48 13.49
N ASP A 121 -7.10 -8.81 14.37
CA ASP A 121 -8.52 -8.92 14.01
C ASP A 121 -9.11 -7.52 13.83
N THR A 122 -8.81 -6.60 14.76
CA THR A 122 -9.24 -5.20 14.63
C THR A 122 -8.55 -4.48 13.47
N ARG A 123 -7.27 -4.79 13.21
CA ARG A 123 -6.55 -4.25 12.04
C ARG A 123 -7.19 -4.71 10.74
N HIS A 124 -7.50 -6.01 10.63
CA HIS A 124 -8.15 -6.54 9.43
C HIS A 124 -9.51 -5.87 9.20
N HIS A 125 -10.35 -5.76 10.24
CA HIS A 125 -11.64 -5.07 10.15
C HIS A 125 -11.51 -3.59 9.76
N PHE A 126 -10.48 -2.90 10.27
CA PHE A 126 -10.20 -1.52 9.88
C PHE A 126 -9.81 -1.40 8.40
N LEU A 127 -8.96 -2.29 7.89
CA LEU A 127 -8.61 -2.33 6.47
C LEU A 127 -9.81 -2.64 5.57
N THR A 128 -10.72 -3.52 6.01
CA THR A 128 -11.99 -3.77 5.29
C THR A 128 -12.85 -2.51 5.21
N GLN A 129 -12.99 -1.76 6.30
CA GLN A 129 -13.76 -0.50 6.29
C GLN A 129 -13.15 0.60 5.40
N LEU A 130 -11.83 0.58 5.21
CA LEU A 130 -11.15 1.44 4.25
C LEU A 130 -11.45 1.00 2.81
N ALA A 131 -11.37 -0.31 2.53
CA ALA A 131 -11.73 -0.87 1.23
C ALA A 131 -13.18 -0.54 0.84
N ASP A 132 -14.13 -0.63 1.77
CA ASP A 132 -15.53 -0.27 1.54
C ASP A 132 -15.74 1.21 1.19
N ARG A 133 -14.77 2.08 1.48
CA ARG A 133 -14.76 3.51 1.12
C ARG A 133 -14.02 3.81 -0.18
N GLY A 134 -13.60 2.78 -0.90
CA GLY A 134 -12.84 2.88 -2.15
C GLY A 134 -11.34 3.02 -1.95
N TYR A 135 -10.82 2.69 -0.76
CA TYR A 135 -9.39 2.57 -0.53
C TYR A 135 -8.99 1.10 -0.60
N ASP A 136 -8.82 0.61 -1.82
CA ASP A 136 -8.62 -0.80 -2.10
C ASP A 136 -7.19 -1.29 -1.80
N ARG A 137 -6.77 -2.38 -2.47
CA ARG A 137 -5.49 -3.04 -2.24
C ARG A 137 -4.28 -2.17 -2.54
N ASP A 138 -4.43 -1.14 -3.38
CA ASP A 138 -3.31 -0.30 -3.81
C ASP A 138 -3.09 0.88 -2.87
N LEU A 139 -4.09 1.20 -2.01
CA LEU A 139 -4.01 2.24 -0.97
C LEU A 139 -2.67 2.24 -0.21
N PRO A 140 -2.17 1.10 0.32
CA PRO A 140 -0.96 1.12 1.13
C PRO A 140 0.25 1.63 0.35
N ASP A 141 0.41 1.18 -0.89
CA ASP A 141 1.57 1.52 -1.73
C ASP A 141 1.45 2.92 -2.32
N GLU A 142 0.25 3.31 -2.73
CA GLU A 142 -0.05 4.68 -3.16
C GLU A 142 0.26 5.69 -2.05
N THR A 143 -0.21 5.43 -0.83
CA THR A 143 -0.02 6.35 0.30
C THR A 143 1.44 6.39 0.73
N ARG A 144 2.14 5.25 0.79
CA ARG A 144 3.59 5.19 1.07
C ARG A 144 4.40 5.99 0.06
N SER A 145 4.12 5.80 -1.23
CA SER A 145 4.80 6.51 -2.31
C SER A 145 4.56 8.01 -2.19
N LEU A 146 3.30 8.39 -1.94
CA LEU A 146 2.87 9.77 -1.83
C LEU A 146 3.51 10.50 -0.65
N VAL A 147 3.71 9.86 0.50
CA VAL A 147 4.36 10.51 1.66
C VAL A 147 5.88 10.27 1.73
N ASP A 148 6.47 9.72 0.66
CA ASP A 148 7.91 9.39 0.59
C ASP A 148 8.38 8.45 1.71
N ALA A 149 7.62 7.37 1.94
CA ALA A 149 7.88 6.40 2.99
C ALA A 149 7.69 4.93 2.52
N PRO A 150 8.36 4.49 1.44
CA PRO A 150 8.15 3.17 0.83
C PRO A 150 8.45 2.00 1.78
N ASP A 151 9.38 2.16 2.70
CA ASP A 151 9.78 1.11 3.64
C ASP A 151 9.00 1.13 4.96
N SER A 152 8.01 2.03 5.10
CA SER A 152 7.25 2.20 6.33
C SER A 152 6.04 1.28 6.40
N ASP A 153 5.68 0.91 7.62
CA ASP A 153 4.41 0.23 7.89
C ASP A 153 3.23 1.16 7.55
N LEU A 154 2.11 0.60 7.10
CA LEU A 154 0.91 1.40 6.83
C LEU A 154 0.43 2.14 8.09
N PHE A 155 0.63 1.61 9.30
CA PHE A 155 0.38 2.34 10.55
C PHE A 155 1.12 3.68 10.61
N ASP A 156 2.40 3.69 10.27
CA ASP A 156 3.24 4.87 10.36
C ASP A 156 2.84 5.91 9.30
N VAL A 157 2.47 5.45 8.11
CA VAL A 157 1.95 6.28 7.02
C VAL A 157 0.61 6.90 7.40
N LEU A 158 -0.34 6.11 7.92
CA LEU A 158 -1.63 6.62 8.39
C LEU A 158 -1.46 7.59 9.58
N SER A 159 -0.55 7.28 10.51
CA SER A 159 -0.21 8.16 11.62
C SER A 159 0.40 9.48 11.14
N TYR A 160 1.22 9.47 10.09
CA TYR A 160 1.72 10.70 9.48
C TYR A 160 0.59 11.52 8.87
N VAL A 161 -0.28 10.90 8.07
CA VAL A 161 -1.44 11.56 7.44
C VAL A 161 -2.32 12.22 8.50
N LEU A 162 -2.69 11.49 9.56
CA LEU A 162 -3.59 12.00 10.60
C LEU A 162 -2.92 12.95 11.60
N PHE A 163 -1.71 12.64 12.03
CA PHE A 163 -1.13 13.23 13.25
C PHE A 163 0.24 13.88 13.05
N THR A 164 0.73 13.99 11.82
CA THR A 164 2.07 14.53 11.47
C THR A 164 3.25 13.74 12.07
N THR A 165 3.01 12.56 12.63
CA THR A 165 4.11 11.83 13.28
C THR A 165 5.01 11.18 12.25
N SER A 166 6.32 11.37 12.37
CA SER A 166 7.31 10.88 11.40
C SER A 166 7.21 9.36 11.20
N PRO A 167 7.13 8.88 9.95
CA PRO A 167 7.07 7.45 9.67
C PRO A 167 8.32 6.71 10.14
N LYS A 168 8.14 5.51 10.69
CA LYS A 168 9.23 4.55 10.96
C LYS A 168 9.27 3.47 9.88
N THR A 169 10.47 3.09 9.47
CA THR A 169 10.65 1.92 8.60
C THR A 169 10.24 0.63 9.33
N ARG A 170 9.84 -0.38 8.57
CA ARG A 170 9.54 -1.73 9.10
C ARG A 170 10.73 -2.28 9.90
N GLN A 171 11.95 -2.09 9.40
CA GLN A 171 13.18 -2.46 10.10
C GLN A 171 13.34 -1.74 11.43
N ALA A 172 13.12 -0.42 11.47
CA ALA A 172 13.21 0.36 12.71
C ALA A 172 12.18 -0.11 13.75
N ARG A 173 11.00 -0.55 13.31
CA ARG A 173 9.97 -1.14 14.20
C ARG A 173 10.40 -2.50 14.73
N VAL A 174 10.98 -3.36 13.89
CA VAL A 174 11.52 -4.66 14.34
C VAL A 174 12.63 -4.46 15.38
N LEU A 175 13.54 -3.52 15.16
CA LEU A 175 14.59 -3.17 16.13
C LEU A 175 14.04 -2.63 17.47
N SER A 176 12.81 -2.12 17.48
CA SER A 176 12.17 -1.61 18.70
C SER A 176 11.54 -2.70 19.56
N VAL A 177 11.37 -3.92 19.03
CA VAL A 177 10.84 -5.07 19.76
C VAL A 177 11.89 -5.52 20.77
N LYS A 178 11.59 -5.38 22.06
CA LYS A 178 12.53 -5.72 23.13
C LYS A 178 12.60 -7.24 23.31
N GLU A 179 13.72 -7.73 23.82
CA GLU A 179 13.80 -9.14 24.25
C GLU A 179 12.68 -9.48 25.23
N GLU A 180 12.29 -8.57 26.12
CA GLU A 180 11.17 -8.75 27.05
C GLU A 180 9.82 -9.01 26.36
N ASP A 181 9.59 -8.40 25.19
CA ASP A 181 8.39 -8.62 24.37
C ASP A 181 8.41 -10.03 23.74
N LEU A 182 9.59 -10.67 23.71
CA LEU A 182 9.86 -12.02 23.21
C LEU A 182 10.15 -13.04 24.36
N SER A 183 10.41 -12.57 25.59
CA SER A 183 11.10 -13.33 26.66
C SER A 183 10.17 -14.21 27.48
N ALA A 184 8.86 -14.03 27.38
CA ALA A 184 7.87 -14.85 28.08
C ALA A 184 7.75 -16.28 27.52
N THR A 185 8.76 -16.73 26.77
CA THR A 185 8.64 -17.83 25.82
C THR A 185 10.00 -18.48 25.56
N GLY A 186 10.04 -19.82 25.61
CA GLY A 186 11.26 -20.60 25.37
C GLY A 186 11.85 -20.38 23.97
N ASP A 187 13.07 -20.84 23.75
CA ASP A 187 13.87 -20.52 22.56
C ASP A 187 13.15 -20.83 21.24
N GLU A 188 12.39 -21.93 21.19
CA GLU A 188 11.61 -22.29 20.00
C GLU A 188 10.55 -21.25 19.62
N MET A 189 9.85 -20.69 20.60
CA MET A 189 8.88 -19.63 20.31
C MET A 189 9.57 -18.33 19.91
N LYS A 190 10.70 -17.98 20.52
CA LYS A 190 11.47 -16.81 20.07
C LYS A 190 11.86 -16.96 18.60
N GLN A 191 12.33 -18.14 18.20
CA GLN A 191 12.68 -18.38 16.82
C GLN A 191 11.45 -18.30 15.90
N LEU A 192 10.26 -18.77 16.32
CA LEU A 192 9.00 -18.58 15.57
C LEU A 192 8.70 -17.09 15.37
N LEU A 193 8.74 -16.29 16.44
CA LEU A 193 8.45 -14.86 16.38
C LEU A 193 9.47 -14.13 15.49
N PHE A 194 10.76 -14.46 15.58
CA PHE A 194 11.77 -13.90 14.68
C PHE A 194 11.56 -14.25 13.21
N ALA A 195 11.08 -15.47 12.90
CA ALA A 195 10.75 -15.83 11.53
C ALA A 195 9.61 -14.94 10.99
N ILE A 196 8.62 -14.63 11.82
CA ILE A 196 7.51 -13.74 11.43
C ILE A 196 8.01 -12.29 11.27
N LEU A 197 8.85 -11.78 12.18
CA LEU A 197 9.42 -10.44 12.07
C LEU A 197 10.24 -10.26 10.79
N ARG A 198 11.06 -11.26 10.42
CA ARG A 198 11.81 -11.23 9.16
C ARG A 198 10.89 -11.25 7.94
N ALA A 199 9.82 -12.05 7.97
CA ALA A 199 8.81 -12.03 6.91
C ALA A 199 8.16 -10.65 6.81
N TYR A 200 7.81 -10.04 7.94
CA TYR A 200 7.22 -8.70 8.02
C TYR A 200 8.11 -7.60 7.45
N GLU A 201 9.42 -7.61 7.72
CA GLU A 201 10.34 -6.61 7.16
C GLU A 201 10.28 -6.54 5.64
N VAL A 202 10.03 -7.69 4.98
CA VAL A 202 9.96 -7.81 3.52
C VAL A 202 8.52 -7.67 3.02
N GLY A 203 7.60 -8.48 3.54
CA GLY A 203 6.20 -8.61 3.07
C GLY A 203 5.19 -7.65 3.72
N GLY A 204 5.61 -6.88 4.73
CA GLY A 204 4.80 -5.85 5.36
C GLY A 204 3.72 -6.39 6.29
N GLU A 205 2.77 -5.53 6.66
CA GLU A 205 1.73 -5.77 7.66
C GLU A 205 0.84 -6.98 7.36
N SER A 206 0.79 -7.42 6.10
CA SER A 206 0.07 -8.63 5.68
C SER A 206 0.67 -9.90 6.31
N GLU A 207 1.97 -9.91 6.63
CA GLU A 207 2.64 -11.02 7.32
C GLU A 207 2.28 -11.12 8.80
N LEU A 208 1.64 -10.08 9.35
CA LEU A 208 1.27 -9.99 10.76
C LEU A 208 -0.16 -10.46 11.06
N GLU A 209 -0.81 -11.15 10.12
CA GLU A 209 -2.17 -11.68 10.30
C GLU A 209 -2.18 -13.05 11.01
N LEU A 210 -3.29 -13.39 11.67
CA LEU A 210 -3.43 -14.69 12.34
C LEU A 210 -3.33 -15.87 11.37
N ARG A 211 -3.80 -15.73 10.11
CA ARG A 211 -3.67 -16.77 9.10
C ARG A 211 -2.19 -17.07 8.77
N LYS A 212 -1.35 -16.04 8.76
CA LYS A 212 0.10 -16.16 8.52
C LYS A 212 0.78 -16.87 9.67
N LEU A 213 0.41 -16.55 10.92
CA LEU A 213 0.87 -17.31 12.09
C LEU A 213 0.59 -18.82 11.93
N THR A 214 -0.63 -19.19 11.54
CA THR A 214 -0.98 -20.60 11.30
C THR A 214 -0.18 -21.22 10.16
N GLN A 215 0.03 -20.49 9.07
CA GLN A 215 0.86 -20.94 7.94
C GLN A 215 2.32 -21.16 8.36
N THR A 216 2.91 -20.24 9.12
CA THR A 216 4.28 -20.36 9.65
C THR A 216 4.40 -21.57 10.59
N LEU A 217 3.41 -21.81 11.46
CA LEU A 217 3.37 -22.99 12.31
C LEU A 217 3.39 -24.28 11.49
N SER A 218 2.49 -24.39 10.50
CA SER A 218 2.42 -25.56 9.64
C SER A 218 3.69 -25.77 8.83
N SER A 219 4.25 -24.70 8.25
CA SER A 219 5.48 -24.77 7.45
C SER A 219 6.70 -25.17 8.26
N ARG A 220 6.76 -24.80 9.55
CA ARG A 220 7.96 -24.99 10.38
C ARG A 220 7.94 -26.27 11.19
N TYR A 221 6.76 -26.68 11.67
CA TYR A 221 6.63 -27.81 12.59
C TYR A 221 5.91 -29.02 11.96
N GLY A 222 5.48 -28.93 10.70
CA GLY A 222 4.74 -29.99 10.02
C GLY A 222 3.22 -29.94 10.27
N GLY A 223 2.75 -28.99 11.08
CA GLY A 223 1.34 -28.78 11.37
C GLY A 223 1.13 -27.98 12.65
N VAL A 224 -0.13 -27.58 12.89
CA VAL A 224 -0.50 -26.86 14.12
C VAL A 224 -0.45 -27.78 15.35
N GLY A 225 -0.74 -29.08 15.19
CA GLY A 225 -0.69 -30.05 16.27
C GLY A 225 0.73 -30.25 16.81
N GLU A 226 1.66 -30.44 15.89
CA GLU A 226 3.09 -30.61 16.13
C GLU A 226 3.69 -29.32 16.68
N GLY A 227 3.32 -28.17 16.12
CA GLY A 227 3.71 -26.86 16.65
C GLY A 227 3.29 -26.68 18.11
N LYS A 228 2.09 -27.13 18.50
CA LYS A 228 1.64 -27.08 19.90
C LYS A 228 2.45 -28.01 20.82
N ALA A 229 2.91 -29.16 20.32
CA ALA A 229 3.72 -30.07 21.12
C ALA A 229 5.09 -29.45 21.47
N VAL A 230 5.65 -28.61 20.60
CA VAL A 230 6.92 -27.92 20.80
C VAL A 230 6.76 -26.60 21.55
N LEU A 231 5.76 -25.80 21.17
CA LEU A 231 5.60 -24.41 21.61
C LEU A 231 4.62 -24.22 22.77
N GLY A 232 3.87 -25.28 23.11
CA GLY A 232 2.79 -25.24 24.08
C GLY A 232 1.43 -24.92 23.48
N ALA A 233 0.46 -24.64 24.36
CA ALA A 233 -0.94 -24.47 23.96
C ALA A 233 -1.15 -23.27 23.01
N LEU A 234 -2.09 -23.40 22.07
CA LEU A 234 -2.39 -22.36 21.07
C LEU A 234 -2.69 -20.97 21.66
N PRO A 235 -3.40 -20.83 22.80
CA PRO A 235 -3.57 -19.53 23.45
C PRO A 235 -2.24 -18.87 23.86
N ALA A 236 -1.26 -19.65 24.31
CA ALA A 236 0.06 -19.14 24.66
C ALA A 236 0.80 -18.61 23.43
N ILE A 237 0.74 -19.35 22.30
CA ILE A 237 1.31 -18.92 21.01
C ILE A 237 0.66 -17.61 20.54
N LYS A 238 -0.67 -17.54 20.54
CA LYS A 238 -1.41 -16.32 20.16
C LYS A 238 -1.09 -15.12 21.06
N ASN A 239 -0.95 -15.34 22.37
CA ASN A 239 -0.61 -14.28 23.32
C ASN A 239 0.84 -13.78 23.12
N ALA A 240 1.78 -14.69 22.86
CA ALA A 240 3.15 -14.31 22.52
C ALA A 240 3.21 -13.47 21.23
N PHE A 241 2.46 -13.90 20.21
CA PHE A 241 2.30 -13.15 18.97
C PHE A 241 1.72 -11.75 19.21
N ARG A 242 0.62 -11.61 19.97
CA ARG A 242 0.04 -10.30 20.29
C ARG A 242 0.97 -9.40 21.10
N ARG A 243 1.78 -9.94 22.03
CA ARG A 243 2.79 -9.16 22.76
C ARG A 243 3.87 -8.61 21.82
N MET A 244 4.36 -9.44 20.90
CA MET A 244 5.31 -9.00 19.87
C MET A 244 4.71 -7.85 19.03
N LEU A 245 3.45 -7.96 18.61
CA LEU A 245 2.76 -6.89 17.86
C LEU A 245 2.62 -5.60 18.66
N ALA A 246 2.32 -5.68 19.96
CA ALA A 246 2.28 -4.51 20.84
C ALA A 246 3.66 -3.85 20.96
N GLY A 247 4.73 -4.65 21.07
CA GLY A 247 6.11 -4.16 21.09
C GLY A 247 6.50 -3.44 19.79
N LEU A 248 6.11 -4.00 18.65
CA LEU A 248 6.39 -3.47 17.30
C LEU A 248 5.71 -2.10 17.07
N ASN A 249 4.57 -1.86 17.73
CA ASN A 249 3.83 -0.60 17.66
C ASN A 249 4.23 0.40 18.75
N ARG A 250 5.31 0.15 19.51
CA ARG A 250 5.76 1.08 20.56
C ARG A 250 6.40 2.32 19.93
N ARG A 251 6.11 3.48 20.51
CA ARG A 251 6.80 4.73 20.17
C ARG A 251 7.64 5.23 21.33
#